data_AF-A0A963TQD4-F1
#
_entry.id   AF-A0A963TQD4-F1
#
_cell.length_a   1.000
_cell.length_b   1.000
_cell.length_c   1.000
_cell.angle_alpha   90.00
_cell.angle_beta   90.00
_cell.angle_gamma   90.00
#
_symmetry.space_group_name_H-M   'P 1'
#
loop_
_entity.id
_entity.type
_entity.pdbx_description
1 polymer ?
#
loop_
_entity_poly.entity_id
_entity_poly.type
_entity_poly.pdbx_seq_one_letter_code
_entity_poly.pdbx_strand_id
1 'polypeptide(L)'
;GTLTNWKTVSNSIKRLKDLEERFSSEQHLQGLTKKEQLNLQREREKLDRALGGIKDMGGLPDILVVVDTNKESIAVAEARTLNIPVVGILDSNSDPAGITYPVPGNDDAIRAIKLYCEMVANTVLGGIQDEMKQAGVDIGDAEDAPVEDAAAEAATEDAGEAGEGGEEGDGEGDKKTVVVKKPRSRSRTKKAAKPAAEKTAEA
;
A
#
# COMPACT_ATOMS: atom_id res chain seq x y z
N GLY A 1 2.40 -10.76 0.85
CA GLY A 1 3.07 -10.05 -0.25
C GLY A 1 2.67 -8.60 -0.28
N THR A 2 2.79 -7.86 0.82
CA THR A 2 2.45 -6.44 0.84
C THR A 2 3.59 -5.59 0.25
N LEU A 3 4.82 -5.87 0.66
CA LEU A 3 6.01 -5.18 0.19
C LEU A 3 6.46 -5.74 -1.16
N THR A 4 6.53 -7.07 -1.26
CA THR A 4 6.99 -7.77 -2.47
C THR A 4 6.08 -7.58 -3.69
N ASN A 5 4.79 -7.26 -3.48
CA ASN A 5 3.83 -6.98 -4.56
C ASN A 5 3.27 -5.56 -4.45
N TRP A 6 4.14 -4.58 -4.22
CA TRP A 6 3.76 -3.18 -4.02
C TRP A 6 2.91 -2.59 -5.15
N LYS A 7 3.16 -2.97 -6.41
CA LYS A 7 2.39 -2.49 -7.56
C LYS A 7 0.89 -2.84 -7.46
N THR A 8 0.55 -4.00 -6.90
CA THR A 8 -0.86 -4.38 -6.72
C THR A 8 -1.46 -3.70 -5.49
N VAL A 9 -0.68 -3.58 -4.41
CA VAL A 9 -1.12 -2.92 -3.17
C VAL A 9 -1.38 -1.44 -3.39
N SER A 10 -0.48 -0.74 -4.09
CA SER A 10 -0.65 0.66 -4.47
C SER A 10 -1.91 0.91 -5.30
N ASN A 11 -2.28 0.01 -6.22
CA ASN A 11 -3.57 0.10 -6.92
C ASN A 11 -4.77 -0.05 -5.97
N SER A 12 -4.66 -0.90 -4.94
CA SER A 12 -5.70 -1.04 -3.91
C SER A 12 -5.79 0.19 -3.00
N ILE A 13 -4.65 0.84 -2.69
CA ILE A 13 -4.61 2.11 -1.97
C ILE A 13 -5.25 3.24 -2.79
N LYS A 14 -4.93 3.32 -4.10
CA LYS A 14 -5.60 4.27 -5.01
C LYS A 14 -7.11 4.06 -5.01
N ARG A 15 -7.56 2.80 -5.11
CA ARG A 15 -8.98 2.45 -5.00
C ARG A 15 -9.61 2.91 -3.68
N LEU A 16 -8.90 2.78 -2.56
CA LEU A 16 -9.37 3.30 -1.27
C LEU A 16 -9.53 4.82 -1.33
N LYS A 17 -8.52 5.57 -1.80
CA LYS A 17 -8.60 7.04 -1.94
C LYS A 17 -9.76 7.48 -2.84
N ASP A 18 -9.96 6.81 -3.98
CA ASP A 18 -11.10 7.06 -4.88
C ASP A 18 -12.45 6.85 -4.18
N LEU A 19 -12.56 5.82 -3.33
CA LEU A 19 -13.78 5.56 -2.57
C LEU A 19 -14.00 6.66 -1.52
N GLU A 20 -12.95 7.08 -0.81
CA GLU A 20 -13.04 8.17 0.17
C GLU A 20 -13.50 9.48 -0.47
N GLU A 21 -12.94 9.83 -1.63
CA GLU A 21 -13.35 11.01 -2.40
C GLU A 21 -14.80 10.92 -2.91
N ARG A 22 -15.27 9.73 -3.31
CA ARG A 22 -16.68 9.54 -3.68
C ARG A 22 -17.64 9.70 -2.51
N PHE A 23 -17.19 9.41 -1.30
CA PHE A 23 -17.98 9.61 -0.09
C PHE A 23 -17.81 11.01 0.52
N SER A 24 -16.84 11.82 0.07
CA SER A 24 -16.63 13.19 0.55
C SER A 24 -17.62 14.19 -0.05
N SER A 25 -18.17 13.90 -1.24
CA SER A 25 -19.18 14.75 -1.89
C SER A 25 -20.49 13.99 -2.14
N GLU A 26 -21.61 14.56 -1.68
CA GLU A 26 -22.93 13.97 -1.91
C GLU A 26 -23.27 13.87 -3.40
N GLN A 27 -22.69 14.74 -4.23
CA GLN A 27 -22.84 14.73 -5.69
C GLN A 27 -22.33 13.43 -6.32
N HIS A 28 -21.27 12.82 -5.77
CA HIS A 28 -20.71 11.57 -6.30
C HIS A 28 -21.55 10.34 -5.93
N LEU A 29 -22.47 10.48 -4.97
CA LEU A 29 -23.42 9.45 -4.56
C LEU A 29 -24.77 9.56 -5.27
N GLN A 30 -25.01 10.66 -6.01
CA GLN A 30 -26.23 10.86 -6.78
C GLN A 30 -26.33 9.83 -7.90
N GLY A 31 -27.49 9.18 -8.02
CA GLY A 31 -27.76 8.15 -9.02
C GLY A 31 -27.47 6.71 -8.58
N LEU A 32 -26.85 6.50 -7.42
CA LEU A 32 -26.67 5.17 -6.82
C LEU A 32 -27.86 4.78 -5.95
N THR A 33 -28.26 3.52 -6.02
CA THR A 33 -29.27 2.97 -5.10
C THR A 33 -28.70 2.84 -3.68
N LYS A 34 -29.55 2.89 -2.65
CA LYS A 34 -29.12 2.69 -1.25
C LYS A 34 -28.35 1.38 -1.04
N LYS A 35 -28.66 0.34 -1.83
CA LYS A 35 -27.96 -0.95 -1.79
C LYS A 35 -26.54 -0.86 -2.35
N GLU A 36 -26.34 -0.12 -3.44
CA GLU A 36 -25.03 0.10 -4.03
C GLU A 36 -24.16 0.98 -3.13
N GLN A 37 -24.73 2.03 -2.56
CA GLN A 37 -24.03 2.88 -1.57
C GLN A 37 -23.54 2.04 -0.38
N LEU A 38 -24.41 1.17 0.17
CA LEU A 38 -24.04 0.27 1.26
C LEU A 38 -22.91 -0.69 0.88
N ASN A 39 -22.90 -1.20 -0.35
CA ASN A 39 -21.84 -2.09 -0.82
C ASN A 39 -20.50 -1.36 -0.96
N LEU A 40 -20.51 -0.14 -1.52
CA LEU A 40 -19.31 0.70 -1.62
C LEU A 40 -18.78 1.10 -0.24
N GLN A 41 -19.66 1.38 0.72
CA GLN A 41 -19.27 1.70 2.09
C GLN A 41 -18.57 0.51 2.76
N ARG A 42 -19.11 -0.71 2.60
CA ARG A 42 -18.48 -1.94 3.11
C ARG A 42 -17.14 -2.23 2.43
N GLU A 43 -17.03 -1.94 1.12
CA GLU A 43 -15.76 -2.05 0.38
C GLU A 43 -14.72 -1.09 0.96
N ARG A 44 -15.09 0.18 1.17
CA ARG A 44 -14.24 1.19 1.81
C ARG A 44 -13.79 0.73 3.20
N GLU A 45 -14.70 0.37 4.09
CA GLU A 45 -14.39 -0.05 5.46
C GLU A 45 -13.47 -1.28 5.50
N LYS A 46 -13.63 -2.20 4.55
CA LYS A 46 -12.76 -3.38 4.43
C LYS A 46 -11.35 -2.99 3.99
N LEU A 47 -11.24 -2.10 3.01
CA LEU A 47 -9.95 -1.61 2.51
C LEU A 47 -9.25 -0.76 3.56
N ASP A 48 -9.97 0.13 4.24
CA ASP A 48 -9.42 1.00 5.30
C ASP A 48 -8.87 0.18 6.48
N ARG A 49 -9.61 -0.84 6.94
CA ARG A 49 -9.10 -1.74 7.99
C ARG A 49 -7.81 -2.46 7.59
N ALA A 50 -7.64 -2.79 6.32
CA ALA A 50 -6.50 -3.58 5.84
C ALA A 50 -5.30 -2.73 5.41
N LEU A 51 -5.54 -1.54 4.83
CA LEU A 51 -4.54 -0.71 4.15
C LEU A 51 -4.46 0.72 4.70
N GLY A 52 -5.32 1.10 5.65
CA GLY A 52 -5.38 2.47 6.18
C GLY A 52 -4.06 2.93 6.78
N GLY A 53 -3.31 2.03 7.42
CA GLY A 53 -1.99 2.34 7.99
C GLY A 53 -0.88 2.61 6.96
N ILE A 54 -1.07 2.21 5.69
CA ILE A 54 -0.10 2.40 4.60
C ILE A 54 -0.63 3.31 3.49
N LYS A 55 -1.78 3.96 3.69
CA LYS A 55 -2.46 4.74 2.66
C LYS A 55 -1.67 5.99 2.23
N ASP A 56 -0.90 6.54 3.16
CA ASP A 56 -0.12 7.77 3.00
C ASP A 56 1.34 7.48 2.64
N MET A 57 1.71 6.20 2.50
CA MET A 57 3.04 5.82 2.02
C MET A 57 3.21 6.16 0.54
N GLY A 58 4.25 6.92 0.21
CA GLY A 58 4.63 7.26 -1.17
C GLY A 58 5.29 6.10 -1.95
N GLY A 59 5.79 5.08 -1.25
CA GLY A 59 6.56 4.01 -1.87
C GLY A 59 6.91 2.87 -0.91
N LEU A 60 7.91 2.08 -1.30
CA LEU A 60 8.50 1.07 -0.42
C LEU A 60 9.27 1.78 0.71
N PRO A 61 9.26 1.24 1.94
CA PRO A 61 10.01 1.81 3.05
C PRO A 61 11.51 1.48 2.94
N ASP A 62 12.36 2.42 3.37
CA ASP A 62 13.82 2.23 3.45
C ASP A 62 14.28 1.46 4.69
N ILE A 63 13.46 1.45 5.75
CA ILE A 63 13.71 0.71 6.98
C ILE A 63 12.40 0.17 7.53
N LEU A 64 12.45 -0.99 8.17
CA LEU A 64 11.28 -1.62 8.77
C LEU A 64 11.52 -1.93 10.26
N VAL A 65 10.58 -1.51 11.10
CA VAL A 65 10.58 -1.84 12.54
C VAL A 65 9.53 -2.93 12.80
N VAL A 66 9.96 -4.07 13.36
CA VAL A 66 9.10 -5.21 13.69
C VAL A 66 9.06 -5.43 15.20
N VAL A 67 7.86 -5.61 15.72
CA VAL A 67 7.62 -6.16 17.07
C VAL A 67 7.22 -7.61 16.89
N ASP A 68 7.79 -8.52 17.67
CA ASP A 68 7.55 -9.98 17.61
C ASP A 68 7.87 -10.58 16.23
N THR A 69 9.13 -10.97 16.02
CA THR A 69 9.57 -11.53 14.74
C THR A 69 8.99 -12.91 14.43
N ASN A 70 8.48 -13.62 15.44
CA ASN A 70 7.89 -14.94 15.27
C ASN A 70 6.50 -14.84 14.63
N LYS A 71 5.65 -13.95 15.16
CA LYS A 71 4.32 -13.70 14.60
C LYS A 71 4.42 -12.96 13.24
N GLU A 72 5.41 -12.09 13.06
CA GLU A 72 5.56 -11.24 11.87
C GLU A 72 6.63 -11.76 10.88
N SER A 73 6.88 -13.08 10.89
CA SER A 73 7.87 -13.75 10.03
C SER A 73 7.73 -13.46 8.54
N ILE A 74 6.51 -13.24 8.05
CA ILE A 74 6.24 -12.87 6.64
C ILE A 74 6.81 -11.48 6.33
N ALA A 75 6.66 -10.51 7.24
CA ALA A 75 7.18 -9.16 7.04
C ALA A 75 8.72 -9.17 6.98
N VAL A 76 9.36 -9.92 7.88
CA VAL A 76 10.81 -10.13 7.89
C VAL A 76 11.29 -10.80 6.60
N ALA A 77 10.59 -11.83 6.13
CA ALA A 77 10.94 -12.53 4.89
C ALA A 77 10.80 -11.66 3.64
N GLU A 78 9.74 -10.85 3.58
CA GLU A 78 9.53 -9.88 2.50
C GLU A 78 10.58 -8.77 2.50
N ALA A 79 10.89 -8.20 3.67
CA ALA A 79 11.94 -7.19 3.83
C ALA A 79 13.31 -7.74 3.40
N ARG A 80 13.64 -8.97 3.81
CA ARG A 80 14.88 -9.65 3.40
C ARG A 80 14.98 -9.83 1.88
N THR A 81 13.87 -10.13 1.22
CA THR A 81 13.83 -10.31 -0.25
C THR A 81 14.06 -8.99 -0.98
N LEU A 82 13.62 -7.88 -0.40
CA LEU A 82 13.77 -6.54 -0.95
C LEU A 82 15.04 -5.81 -0.45
N ASN A 83 15.87 -6.48 0.33
CA ASN A 83 17.06 -5.91 0.96
C ASN A 83 16.78 -4.69 1.86
N ILE A 84 15.59 -4.63 2.45
CA ILE A 84 15.22 -3.57 3.39
C ILE A 84 15.77 -3.96 4.78
N PRO A 85 16.58 -3.10 5.44
CA PRO A 85 17.07 -3.36 6.78
C PRO A 85 15.93 -3.43 7.80
N VAL A 86 16.01 -4.40 8.70
CA VAL A 86 14.98 -4.65 9.72
C VAL A 86 15.53 -4.38 11.12
N VAL A 87 14.84 -3.54 11.87
CA VAL A 87 15.00 -3.37 13.32
C VAL A 87 13.95 -4.25 14.00
N GLY A 88 14.38 -5.25 14.76
CA GLY A 88 13.48 -6.24 15.37
C GLY A 88 13.60 -6.23 16.89
N ILE A 89 12.46 -6.09 17.59
CA ILE A 89 12.40 -6.30 19.03
C ILE A 89 12.28 -7.81 19.28
N LEU A 90 13.23 -8.36 20.03
CA LEU A 90 13.39 -9.79 20.23
C LEU A 90 13.18 -10.17 21.69
N ASP A 91 12.21 -11.05 21.93
CA ASP A 91 12.08 -11.76 23.20
C ASP A 91 12.84 -13.10 23.20
N SER A 92 12.86 -13.77 24.34
CA SER A 92 13.49 -15.07 24.61
C SER A 92 13.21 -16.19 23.60
N ASN A 93 12.07 -16.13 22.91
CA ASN A 93 11.65 -17.14 21.94
C ASN A 93 11.94 -16.77 20.48
N SER A 94 12.51 -15.60 20.21
CA SER A 94 12.68 -15.04 18.88
C SER A 94 14.10 -15.27 18.33
N ASP A 95 14.20 -15.66 17.06
CA ASP A 95 15.50 -15.88 16.40
C ASP A 95 16.05 -14.56 15.83
N PRO A 96 17.26 -14.11 16.21
CA PRO A 96 17.89 -12.92 15.65
C PRO A 96 18.31 -13.08 14.17
N ALA A 97 18.26 -14.29 13.61
CA ALA A 97 18.66 -14.55 12.24
C ALA A 97 17.80 -13.78 11.21
N GLY A 98 18.47 -12.99 10.36
CA GLY A 98 17.81 -12.23 9.30
C GLY A 98 17.34 -10.83 9.72
N ILE A 99 17.64 -10.41 10.94
CA ILE A 99 17.38 -9.06 11.45
C ILE A 99 18.69 -8.27 11.40
N THR A 100 18.63 -7.05 10.88
CA THR A 100 19.81 -6.18 10.73
C THR A 100 20.19 -5.55 12.07
N TYR A 101 19.19 -5.10 12.83
CA TYR A 101 19.37 -4.44 14.11
C TYR A 101 18.49 -5.12 15.18
N PRO A 102 19.00 -6.17 15.84
CA PRO A 102 18.27 -6.86 16.90
C PRO A 102 18.27 -6.03 18.20
N VAL A 103 17.10 -5.79 18.77
CA VAL A 103 16.92 -5.10 20.06
C VAL A 103 16.30 -6.09 21.06
N PRO A 104 17.04 -6.56 22.07
CA PRO A 104 16.48 -7.47 23.06
C PRO A 104 15.45 -6.72 23.92
N GLY A 105 14.25 -7.29 24.06
CA GLY A 105 13.17 -6.66 24.80
C GLY A 105 11.91 -7.50 24.85
N ASN A 106 11.03 -7.19 25.81
CA ASN A 106 9.74 -7.86 25.95
C ASN A 106 8.75 -7.35 24.88
N ASP A 107 8.25 -8.23 24.03
CA ASP A 107 7.30 -7.95 22.94
C ASP A 107 5.82 -8.25 23.29
N ASP A 108 5.55 -8.99 24.37
CA ASP A 108 4.17 -9.32 24.80
C ASP A 108 3.51 -8.22 25.63
N ALA A 109 4.30 -7.36 26.29
CA ALA A 109 3.76 -6.35 27.20
C ALA A 109 3.36 -5.07 26.46
N ILE A 110 2.07 -4.71 26.53
CA ILE A 110 1.53 -3.44 25.96
C ILE A 110 2.35 -2.21 26.38
N ARG A 111 2.77 -2.15 27.64
CA ARG A 111 3.60 -1.03 28.15
C ARG A 111 4.97 -0.96 27.47
N ALA A 112 5.59 -2.11 27.20
CA ALA A 112 6.87 -2.19 26.51
C ALA A 112 6.72 -1.83 25.03
N ILE A 113 5.74 -2.40 24.33
CA ILE A 113 5.43 -2.06 22.94
C ILE A 113 5.22 -0.55 22.78
N LYS A 114 4.40 0.04 23.66
CA LYS A 114 4.14 1.48 23.63
C LYS A 114 5.42 2.30 23.81
N LEU A 115 6.27 1.91 24.76
CA LEU A 115 7.56 2.55 24.99
C LEU A 115 8.45 2.49 23.74
N TYR A 116 8.55 1.33 23.08
CA TYR A 116 9.35 1.21 21.86
C TYR A 116 8.80 2.07 20.73
N CYS A 117 7.49 2.06 20.50
CA CYS A 117 6.86 2.91 19.49
C CYS A 117 7.08 4.40 19.77
N GLU A 118 6.94 4.84 21.02
CA GLU A 118 7.20 6.22 21.43
C GLU A 118 8.68 6.60 21.23
N MET A 119 9.62 5.72 21.58
CA MET A 119 11.05 5.94 21.34
C MET A 119 11.38 6.05 19.85
N VAL A 120 10.83 5.16 19.02
CA VAL A 120 11.03 5.19 17.57
C VAL A 120 10.46 6.48 16.98
N ALA A 121 9.24 6.87 17.36
CA ALA A 121 8.61 8.10 16.89
C ALA A 121 9.45 9.33 17.25
N ASN A 122 9.88 9.44 18.51
CA ASN A 122 10.71 10.57 18.97
C ASN A 122 12.07 10.61 18.25
N THR A 123 12.68 9.45 17.97
CA THR A 123 13.96 9.37 17.26
C THR A 123 13.81 9.82 15.81
N VAL A 124 12.74 9.40 15.12
CA VAL A 124 12.45 9.82 13.75
C VAL A 124 12.19 11.32 13.69
N LEU A 125 11.38 11.86 14.60
CA LEU A 125 11.11 13.30 14.67
C LEU A 125 12.37 14.11 14.95
N GLY A 126 13.23 13.66 15.88
CA GLY A 126 14.52 14.30 16.14
C GLY A 126 15.45 14.26 14.93
N GLY A 127 15.51 13.13 14.22
CA GLY A 127 16.28 13.00 12.99
C GLY A 127 15.83 13.97 11.90
N ILE A 128 14.52 14.09 11.68
CA ILE A 128 13.94 15.04 10.71
C ILE A 128 14.30 16.49 11.11
N GLN A 129 14.19 16.84 12.40
CA GLN A 129 14.55 18.17 12.88
C GLN A 129 16.03 18.49 12.69
N ASP A 130 16.91 17.52 12.94
CA ASP A 130 18.35 17.71 12.78
C ASP A 130 18.75 17.79 11.32
N GLU A 131 18.09 17.04 10.43
CA GLU A 131 18.26 17.15 8.98
C GLU A 131 17.82 18.54 8.47
N MET A 132 16.67 19.05 8.92
CA MET A 132 16.21 20.40 8.59
C MET A 132 17.16 21.51 9.07
N LYS A 133 17.71 21.38 10.29
CA LYS A 133 18.72 22.31 10.82
C LYS A 133 20.01 22.27 10.00
N GLN A 134 20.45 21.08 9.58
CA GLN A 134 21.65 20.92 8.75
C GLN A 134 21.45 21.44 7.32
N ALA A 135 20.23 21.37 6.79
CA ALA A 135 19.85 21.96 5.51
C ALA A 135 19.80 23.50 5.53
N GLY A 136 20.10 24.15 6.66
CA GLY A 136 20.19 25.61 6.76
C GLY A 136 18.84 26.31 6.87
N VAL A 137 17.77 25.57 7.19
CA VAL A 137 16.51 26.17 7.62
C VAL A 137 16.74 26.69 9.05
N ASP A 138 17.00 27.99 9.16
CA ASP A 138 17.16 28.69 10.42
C ASP A 138 15.80 28.77 11.14
N ILE A 139 15.46 27.72 11.91
CA ILE A 139 14.38 27.78 12.90
C ILE A 139 14.93 28.55 14.11
N GLY A 140 15.21 29.84 13.88
CA GLY A 140 15.45 30.82 14.91
C GLY A 140 14.11 31.26 15.49
N ASP A 141 13.84 30.85 16.74
CA ASP A 141 12.88 31.47 17.66
C ASP A 141 11.38 31.31 17.35
N ALA A 142 10.93 30.06 17.13
CA ALA A 142 9.51 29.71 17.27
C ALA A 142 9.37 28.44 18.13
N GLU A 143 8.98 28.60 19.39
CA GLU A 143 8.55 27.54 20.30
C GLU A 143 7.18 26.91 19.92
N ASP A 144 6.73 27.04 18.68
CA ASP A 144 5.53 26.37 18.17
C ASP A 144 5.81 25.86 16.74
N ALA A 145 5.91 24.55 16.59
CA ALA A 145 6.18 23.89 15.32
C ALA A 145 4.95 23.95 14.40
N PRO A 146 5.01 24.53 13.19
CA PRO A 146 3.97 24.34 12.19
C PRO A 146 4.24 23.03 11.46
N VAL A 147 3.52 21.97 11.83
CA VAL A 147 3.72 20.61 11.31
C VAL A 147 2.99 20.36 9.97
N GLU A 148 2.25 21.32 9.41
CA GLU A 148 1.39 21.05 8.24
C GLU A 148 1.85 21.60 6.88
N ASP A 149 2.65 22.66 6.77
CA ASP A 149 2.93 23.26 5.44
C ASP A 149 4.19 22.73 4.73
N ALA A 150 5.20 22.24 5.46
CA ALA A 150 6.48 21.83 4.84
C ALA A 150 6.38 20.53 4.01
N ALA A 151 5.37 19.69 4.24
CA ALA A 151 5.17 18.46 3.48
C ALA A 151 4.50 18.69 2.11
N ALA A 152 3.87 19.86 1.90
CA ALA A 152 3.19 20.19 0.66
C ALA A 152 4.15 20.78 -0.39
N GLU A 153 5.14 21.59 0.03
CA GLU A 153 6.06 22.25 -0.92
C GLU A 153 7.13 21.28 -1.47
N ALA A 154 7.63 20.35 -0.65
CA ALA A 154 8.62 19.35 -1.09
C ALA A 154 8.07 18.36 -2.15
N ALA A 155 6.76 18.19 -2.24
CA ALA A 155 6.13 17.34 -3.26
C ALA A 155 5.97 18.03 -4.63
N THR A 156 6.17 19.36 -4.69
CA THR A 156 5.98 20.14 -5.93
C THR A 156 7.29 20.40 -6.70
N GLU A 157 8.45 20.36 -6.03
CA GLU A 157 9.73 20.67 -6.68
C GLU A 157 10.39 19.45 -7.38
N ASP A 158 10.09 18.20 -6.98
CA ASP A 158 10.74 17.00 -7.57
C ASP A 158 10.13 16.56 -8.93
N ALA A 159 9.02 17.15 -9.38
CA ALA A 159 8.38 16.80 -10.65
C ALA A 159 8.83 17.66 -11.84
N GLY A 160 9.79 18.56 -11.63
CA GLY A 160 10.05 19.70 -12.51
C GLY A 160 11.38 19.75 -13.26
N GLU A 161 12.15 18.66 -13.43
CA GLU A 161 13.35 18.74 -14.26
C GLU A 161 13.75 17.41 -14.93
N ALA A 162 13.06 17.05 -16.02
CA ALA A 162 13.61 16.15 -17.04
C ALA A 162 12.90 16.34 -18.39
N GLY A 163 13.54 17.13 -19.27
CA GLY A 163 13.48 16.93 -20.72
C GLY A 163 12.76 18.01 -21.53
N GLU A 164 13.50 19.03 -21.96
CA GLU A 164 13.16 19.81 -23.15
C GLU A 164 14.37 19.90 -24.10
N GLY A 165 14.09 19.73 -25.40
CA GLY A 165 15.01 19.75 -26.54
C GLY A 165 14.95 18.41 -27.29
N GLY A 166 14.30 18.25 -28.45
CA GLY A 166 13.70 19.18 -29.41
C GLY A 166 14.07 18.67 -30.81
N GLU A 167 13.08 18.34 -31.67
CA GLU A 167 13.09 18.71 -33.10
C GLU A 167 11.73 18.42 -33.75
N GLU A 168 11.29 19.40 -34.55
CA GLU A 168 10.05 19.49 -35.31
C GLU A 168 10.08 18.67 -36.61
N GLY A 169 8.91 18.45 -37.22
CA GLY A 169 8.82 18.11 -38.65
C GLY A 169 7.55 17.42 -39.11
N ASP A 170 6.49 18.22 -39.33
CA ASP A 170 5.48 18.17 -40.40
C ASP A 170 4.82 16.87 -40.87
N GLY A 171 3.48 16.92 -41.03
CA GLY A 171 2.77 15.97 -41.90
C GLY A 171 1.26 15.88 -41.67
N GLU A 172 0.54 16.87 -42.18
CA GLU A 172 -0.92 16.90 -42.37
C GLU A 172 -1.46 15.70 -43.17
N GLY A 173 -2.66 15.21 -42.81
CA GLY A 173 -3.59 14.65 -43.81
C GLY A 173 -4.24 13.28 -43.56
N ASP A 174 -5.57 13.34 -43.46
CA ASP A 174 -6.55 12.42 -44.05
C ASP A 174 -7.20 11.30 -43.18
N LYS A 175 -8.45 11.10 -43.57
CA LYS A 175 -9.66 10.58 -42.94
C LYS A 175 -9.77 9.06 -43.01
N LYS A 176 -10.84 8.58 -42.35
CA LYS A 176 -11.52 7.27 -42.43
C LYS A 176 -10.86 6.18 -41.57
N THR A 177 -11.57 5.33 -40.81
CA THR A 177 -12.97 4.91 -40.89
C THR A 177 -13.37 4.19 -39.60
N VAL A 178 -14.63 4.41 -39.20
CA VAL A 178 -15.40 3.63 -38.23
C VAL A 178 -15.67 2.21 -38.76
N VAL A 179 -15.39 1.16 -37.97
CA VAL A 179 -16.18 -0.10 -38.02
C VAL A 179 -16.27 -0.74 -36.63
N VAL A 180 -17.46 -0.63 -36.04
CA VAL A 180 -17.99 -1.49 -34.99
C VAL A 180 -18.37 -2.85 -35.58
N LYS A 181 -17.98 -3.97 -34.95
CA LYS A 181 -18.72 -5.24 -35.03
C LYS A 181 -18.29 -6.30 -34.00
N LYS A 182 -19.10 -6.47 -32.96
CA LYS A 182 -19.58 -7.78 -32.46
C LYS A 182 -21.12 -7.71 -32.52
N PRO A 183 -21.91 -8.80 -32.49
CA PRO A 183 -21.61 -10.09 -31.88
C PRO A 183 -22.07 -11.30 -32.71
N ARG A 184 -21.76 -12.53 -32.27
CA ARG A 184 -22.62 -13.69 -32.54
C ARG A 184 -22.43 -14.82 -31.55
N SER A 185 -23.50 -15.07 -30.80
CA SER A 185 -23.81 -16.29 -30.07
C SER A 185 -24.38 -17.37 -31.00
N ARG A 186 -24.26 -18.64 -30.59
CA ARG A 186 -25.16 -19.81 -30.83
C ARG A 186 -24.42 -21.06 -30.34
N SER A 187 -24.74 -21.61 -29.17
CA SER A 187 -25.84 -22.56 -28.87
C SER A 187 -25.79 -23.87 -29.66
N ARG A 188 -25.57 -25.01 -28.98
CA ARG A 188 -26.58 -26.07 -28.72
C ARG A 188 -25.97 -27.42 -28.28
N THR A 189 -26.35 -27.81 -27.06
CA THR A 189 -26.94 -29.11 -26.61
C THR A 189 -26.29 -30.47 -26.95
N LYS A 190 -26.07 -31.29 -25.90
CA LYS A 190 -26.74 -32.59 -25.55
C LYS A 190 -25.81 -33.33 -24.56
N LYS A 191 -26.13 -33.52 -23.26
CA LYS A 191 -27.04 -34.50 -22.61
C LYS A 191 -26.92 -35.94 -23.12
N ALA A 192 -26.27 -36.79 -22.33
CA ALA A 192 -26.49 -38.24 -22.08
C ALA A 192 -25.17 -38.83 -21.53
N ALA A 193 -25.09 -39.87 -20.71
CA ALA A 193 -25.94 -40.53 -19.74
C ALA A 193 -25.00 -41.53 -19.04
N LYS A 194 -25.27 -41.82 -17.76
CA LYS A 194 -24.64 -42.88 -16.96
C LYS A 194 -24.83 -44.25 -17.65
N PRO A 195 -23.98 -45.25 -17.35
CA PRO A 195 -24.57 -46.37 -16.62
C PRO A 195 -23.71 -46.84 -15.44
N ALA A 196 -24.39 -47.51 -14.52
CA ALA A 196 -23.89 -48.18 -13.35
C ALA A 196 -23.80 -49.70 -13.61
N ALA A 197 -23.10 -50.35 -12.68
CA ALA A 197 -23.10 -51.78 -12.37
C ALA A 197 -22.13 -52.66 -13.18
N GLU A 198 -21.15 -53.24 -12.48
CA GLU A 198 -21.16 -54.69 -12.25
C GLU A 198 -20.40 -55.06 -10.96
N LYS A 199 -21.03 -55.95 -10.18
CA LYS A 199 -20.48 -56.64 -9.02
C LYS A 199 -19.63 -57.81 -9.51
N THR A 200 -18.49 -58.07 -8.88
CA THR A 200 -18.02 -59.46 -8.67
C THR A 200 -17.51 -59.61 -7.25
N ALA A 201 -18.08 -60.60 -6.58
CA ALA A 201 -17.61 -61.16 -5.33
C ALA A 201 -16.59 -62.27 -5.61
N GLU A 202 -15.95 -62.72 -4.53
CA GLU A 202 -15.29 -64.02 -4.35
C GLU A 202 -13.78 -64.10 -4.68
N ALA A 203 -12.96 -64.02 -3.63
CA ALA A 203 -12.14 -65.12 -3.09
C ALA A 203 -11.52 -64.69 -1.76
#